data_AF-A0A0A2VNV1-F1
#
_entry.id   AF-A0A0A2VNV1-F1
#
_cell.length_a   1.000
_cell.length_b   1.000
_cell.length_c   1.000
_cell.angle_alpha   90.00
_cell.angle_beta   90.00
_cell.angle_gamma   90.00
#
_symmetry.space_group_name_H-M   'P 1'
#
loop_
_entity.id
_entity.type
_entity.pdbx_description
1 polymer ?
#
loop_
_entity_poly.entity_id
_entity_poly.type
_entity_poly.pdbx_seq_one_letter_code
_entity_poly.pdbx_strand_id
1 'polypeptide(L)'
;MASTTVGALYSQVSFLDTLFPGLGVALSYIHPLTSRKSHLGARLLCMYGLVTFLMRFAHGRVARLVEKYFTFTMEVLYTDDSYDTLRTWVQSQPFATETRSTIVTLGKRAEPGNGATKNTLQYSPRNLRKSFWYKSKLLYLRAVPEEGYLHRERLLLSCMGTSNRILKEFLHDCQITLEKETESKTAIYMNSDDRWNLATRRGQKRIDTVILPEDVKKDFFDDIAEYLDPEAVAWYAEHDQLYHPWRLLDSLV
;
A
#
# COMPACT_ATOMS: atom_id res chain seq x y z
N MET A 1 14.43 -8.04 -65.17
CA MET A 1 13.35 -8.09 -64.15
C MET A 1 13.97 -8.26 -62.75
N ALA A 2 14.66 -7.25 -62.24
CA ALA A 2 15.41 -7.34 -60.96
C ALA A 2 15.30 -6.06 -60.11
N SER A 3 14.22 -5.30 -60.25
CA SER A 3 13.98 -4.07 -59.46
C SER A 3 12.87 -4.20 -58.42
N THR A 4 12.10 -5.29 -58.43
CA THR A 4 10.92 -5.46 -57.55
C THR A 4 11.21 -6.11 -56.20
N THR A 5 12.36 -6.75 -56.01
CA THR A 5 12.70 -7.42 -54.73
C THR A 5 13.32 -6.48 -53.69
N VAL A 6 13.98 -5.41 -54.13
CA VAL A 6 14.65 -4.44 -53.24
C VAL A 6 13.65 -3.48 -52.59
N GLY A 7 12.60 -3.06 -53.32
CA GLY A 7 11.54 -2.19 -52.79
C GLY A 7 10.68 -2.86 -51.72
N ALA A 8 10.44 -4.18 -51.84
CA ALA A 8 9.69 -4.94 -50.84
C ALA A 8 10.42 -5.03 -49.49
N LEU A 9 11.75 -5.20 -49.52
CA LEU A 9 12.58 -5.28 -48.30
C LEU A 9 12.65 -3.95 -47.55
N TYR A 10 12.74 -2.80 -48.24
CA TYR A 10 12.79 -1.49 -47.59
C TYR A 10 11.50 -1.17 -46.82
N SER A 11 10.34 -1.58 -47.36
CA SER A 11 9.04 -1.44 -46.69
C SER A 11 8.93 -2.31 -45.42
N GLN A 12 9.49 -3.53 -45.45
CA GLN A 12 9.50 -4.44 -44.28
C GLN A 12 10.43 -3.96 -43.17
N VAL A 13 11.58 -3.36 -43.51
CA VAL A 13 12.52 -2.78 -42.54
C VAL A 13 11.90 -1.57 -41.83
N SER A 14 11.08 -0.77 -42.52
CA SER A 14 10.39 0.40 -41.95
C SER A 14 9.31 0.01 -40.92
N PHE A 15 8.57 -1.07 -41.16
CA PHE A 15 7.60 -1.60 -40.18
C PHE A 15 8.28 -2.17 -38.93
N LEU A 16 9.42 -2.86 -39.10
CA LEU A 16 10.20 -3.41 -37.99
C LEU A 16 10.85 -2.33 -37.12
N ASP A 17 11.30 -1.20 -37.68
CA ASP A 17 11.78 -0.06 -36.89
C ASP A 17 10.63 0.67 -36.13
N THR A 18 9.39 0.56 -36.62
CA THR A 18 8.21 1.08 -35.92
C THR A 18 7.88 0.24 -34.67
N LEU A 19 8.08 -1.08 -34.73
CA LEU A 19 7.88 -2.00 -33.60
C LEU A 19 9.10 -2.09 -32.67
N PHE A 20 10.31 -2.00 -33.24
CA PHE A 20 11.59 -2.19 -32.57
C PHE A 20 12.63 -1.17 -33.06
N PRO A 21 12.62 0.07 -32.55
CA PRO A 21 13.58 1.09 -32.97
C PRO A 21 15.02 0.66 -32.65
N GLY A 22 15.88 0.64 -33.67
CA GLY A 22 17.28 0.21 -33.59
C GLY A 22 17.55 -1.18 -34.16
N LEU A 23 16.51 -1.92 -34.55
CA LEU A 23 16.63 -3.22 -35.21
C LEU A 23 17.14 -3.07 -36.66
N GLY A 24 16.69 -2.05 -37.38
CA GLY A 24 17.17 -1.76 -38.73
C GLY A 24 18.67 -1.43 -38.77
N VAL A 25 19.15 -0.73 -37.74
CA VAL A 25 20.57 -0.39 -37.58
C VAL A 25 21.39 -1.67 -37.37
N ALA A 26 21.00 -2.54 -36.44
CA ALA A 26 21.69 -3.82 -36.21
C ALA A 26 21.70 -4.74 -37.45
N LEU A 27 20.61 -4.78 -38.20
CA LEU A 27 20.48 -5.62 -39.40
C LEU A 27 21.36 -5.14 -40.56
N SER A 28 21.54 -3.82 -40.69
CA SER A 28 22.39 -3.22 -41.73
C SER A 28 23.89 -3.53 -41.55
N TYR A 29 24.37 -3.71 -40.31
CA TYR A 29 25.75 -4.13 -40.03
C TYR A 29 26.02 -5.61 -40.35
N ILE A 30 24.99 -6.46 -40.46
CA ILE A 30 25.13 -7.91 -40.67
C ILE A 30 25.06 -8.27 -42.16
N HIS A 31 24.41 -7.43 -42.98
CA HIS A 31 24.29 -7.64 -44.42
C HIS A 31 25.65 -7.85 -45.14
N PRO A 32 26.74 -7.11 -44.82
CA PRO A 32 28.05 -7.33 -45.45
C PRO A 32 28.76 -8.62 -45.00
N LEU A 33 28.56 -9.06 -43.76
CA LEU A 33 29.16 -10.29 -43.20
C LEU A 33 28.51 -11.58 -43.74
N THR A 34 27.34 -11.46 -44.37
CA THR A 34 26.62 -12.57 -45.00
C THR A 34 27.16 -12.90 -46.40
N SER A 35 28.07 -12.06 -46.94
CA SER A 35 28.75 -12.33 -48.21
C SER A 35 29.66 -13.56 -48.14
N ARG A 36 29.70 -14.29 -49.26
CA ARG A 36 30.00 -15.72 -49.46
C ARG A 36 31.35 -16.29 -48.96
N LYS A 37 32.21 -15.56 -48.24
CA LYS A 37 33.62 -15.98 -47.98
C LYS A 37 34.09 -16.06 -46.51
N SER A 38 33.22 -15.93 -45.50
CA SER A 38 33.61 -16.02 -44.08
C SER A 38 33.07 -17.28 -43.38
N HIS A 39 33.92 -17.88 -42.52
CA HIS A 39 33.70 -19.15 -41.81
C HIS A 39 32.34 -19.23 -41.10
N LEU A 40 31.63 -20.35 -41.29
CA LEU A 40 30.32 -20.67 -40.72
C LEU A 40 30.18 -20.31 -39.22
N GLY A 41 31.25 -20.50 -38.44
CA GLY A 41 31.30 -20.19 -37.01
C GLY A 41 31.12 -18.70 -36.68
N ALA A 42 31.69 -17.79 -37.47
CA ALA A 42 31.52 -16.35 -37.26
C ALA A 42 30.05 -15.93 -37.45
N ARG A 43 29.36 -16.54 -38.43
CA ARG A 43 27.94 -16.30 -38.68
C ARG A 43 27.06 -16.80 -37.53
N LEU A 44 27.34 -17.99 -37.01
CA LEU A 44 26.61 -18.55 -35.87
C LEU A 44 26.80 -17.72 -34.59
N LEU A 45 28.01 -17.22 -34.33
CA LEU A 45 28.29 -16.34 -33.18
C LEU A 45 27.58 -14.98 -33.29
N CYS A 46 27.57 -14.37 -34.47
CA CYS A 46 26.81 -13.13 -34.70
C CYS A 46 25.29 -13.34 -34.53
N MET A 47 24.75 -14.43 -35.05
CA MET A 47 23.33 -14.76 -34.87
C MET A 47 22.99 -15.02 -33.40
N TYR A 48 23.85 -15.72 -32.66
CA TYR A 48 23.67 -15.93 -31.23
C TYR A 48 23.70 -14.61 -30.42
N GLY A 49 24.64 -13.71 -30.75
CA GLY A 49 24.69 -12.36 -30.16
C GLY A 49 23.43 -11.55 -30.44
N LEU A 50 22.91 -11.62 -31.67
CA LEU A 50 21.66 -10.95 -32.03
C LEU A 50 20.47 -11.54 -31.26
N VAL A 51 20.34 -12.87 -31.18
CA VAL A 51 19.24 -13.54 -30.46
C VAL A 51 19.25 -13.18 -28.98
N THR A 52 20.41 -13.20 -28.32
CA THR A 52 20.53 -12.84 -26.90
C THR A 52 20.23 -11.36 -26.65
N PHE A 53 20.66 -10.47 -27.55
CA PHE A 53 20.32 -9.05 -27.50
C PHE A 53 18.82 -8.82 -27.64
N LEU A 54 18.19 -9.44 -28.65
CA LEU A 54 16.76 -9.34 -28.90
C LEU A 54 15.94 -9.92 -27.75
N MET A 55 16.34 -11.07 -27.21
CA MET A 55 15.65 -11.69 -26.07
C MET A 55 15.70 -10.80 -24.83
N ARG A 56 16.87 -10.21 -24.53
CA ARG A 56 17.02 -9.27 -23.40
C ARG A 56 16.18 -8.01 -23.59
N PHE A 57 16.16 -7.47 -24.82
CA PHE A 57 15.36 -6.30 -25.16
C PHE A 57 13.85 -6.58 -25.09
N ALA A 58 13.42 -7.70 -25.68
CA ALA A 58 12.04 -8.16 -25.67
C ALA A 58 11.56 -8.43 -24.24
N HIS A 59 12.36 -9.12 -23.42
CA HIS A 59 12.04 -9.36 -22.02
C HIS A 59 11.79 -8.06 -21.25
N GLY A 60 12.68 -7.05 -21.39
CA GLY A 60 12.51 -5.76 -20.72
C GLY A 60 11.31 -4.93 -21.24
N ARG A 61 10.91 -5.13 -22.50
CA ARG A 61 9.70 -4.51 -23.07
C ARG A 61 8.43 -5.21 -22.57
N VAL A 62 8.38 -6.53 -22.70
CA VAL A 62 7.24 -7.34 -22.26
C VAL A 62 7.00 -7.17 -20.77
N ALA A 63 8.05 -7.19 -19.93
CA ALA A 63 7.90 -6.95 -18.50
C ALA A 63 7.24 -5.60 -18.19
N ARG A 64 7.62 -4.53 -18.90
CA ARG A 64 7.01 -3.19 -18.73
C ARG A 64 5.57 -3.14 -19.22
N LEU A 65 5.26 -3.82 -20.32
CA LEU A 65 3.89 -3.93 -20.83
C LEU A 65 3.01 -4.71 -19.87
N VAL A 66 3.51 -5.83 -19.33
CA VAL A 66 2.83 -6.61 -18.30
C VAL A 66 2.61 -5.76 -17.05
N GLU A 67 3.64 -5.07 -16.57
CA GLU A 67 3.53 -4.20 -15.39
C GLU A 67 2.55 -3.04 -15.61
N LYS A 68 2.43 -2.52 -16.84
CA LYS A 68 1.55 -1.38 -17.13
C LYS A 68 0.08 -1.78 -17.34
N TYR A 69 -0.16 -2.88 -18.04
CA TYR A 69 -1.51 -3.26 -18.49
C TYR A 69 -2.12 -4.42 -17.68
N PHE A 70 -1.29 -5.28 -17.10
CA PHE A 70 -1.73 -6.47 -16.37
C PHE A 70 -1.48 -6.36 -14.86
N THR A 71 -1.02 -5.21 -14.37
CA THR A 71 -0.90 -4.95 -12.93
C THR A 71 -1.95 -3.93 -12.53
N PHE A 72 -2.79 -4.30 -11.57
CA PHE A 72 -3.63 -3.36 -10.87
C PHE A 72 -2.88 -2.89 -9.61
N THR A 73 -2.79 -1.58 -9.42
CA THR A 73 -2.13 -0.96 -8.26
C THR A 73 -3.13 -0.10 -7.51
N MET A 74 -3.23 -0.32 -6.20
CA MET A 74 -3.97 0.49 -5.26
C MET A 74 -2.99 1.32 -4.43
N GLU A 75 -3.23 2.62 -4.37
CA GLU A 75 -2.46 3.56 -3.58
C GLU A 75 -3.19 3.80 -2.26
N VAL A 76 -2.51 3.51 -1.15
CA VAL A 76 -3.00 3.79 0.20
C VAL A 76 -2.30 5.05 0.69
N LEU A 77 -3.10 6.09 0.92
CA LEU A 77 -2.61 7.41 1.30
C LEU A 77 -2.32 7.47 2.81
N TYR A 78 -1.24 8.15 3.18
CA TYR A 78 -0.79 8.30 4.58
C TYR A 78 -1.79 9.00 5.52
N THR A 79 -2.79 9.70 4.98
CA THR A 79 -3.79 10.43 5.77
C THR A 79 -4.97 9.57 6.20
N ASP A 80 -5.07 8.34 5.70
CA ASP A 80 -6.22 7.47 5.92
C ASP A 80 -5.90 6.38 6.96
N ASP A 81 -6.89 5.98 7.75
CA ASP A 81 -6.78 4.92 8.77
C ASP A 81 -6.41 3.56 8.13
N SER A 82 -6.68 3.41 6.84
CA SER A 82 -6.25 2.26 6.04
C SER A 82 -4.72 2.13 5.97
N TYR A 83 -3.97 3.23 6.02
CA TYR A 83 -2.51 3.21 6.08
C TYR A 83 -2.02 2.61 7.39
N ASP A 84 -2.56 3.03 8.53
CA ASP A 84 -2.16 2.52 9.84
C ASP A 84 -2.53 1.04 10.01
N THR A 85 -3.68 0.64 9.46
CA THR A 85 -4.10 -0.77 9.41
C THR A 85 -3.10 -1.61 8.63
N LEU A 86 -2.77 -1.19 7.39
CA LEU A 86 -1.83 -1.90 6.55
C LEU A 86 -0.42 -1.89 7.16
N ARG A 87 0.02 -0.78 7.75
CA ARG A 87 1.33 -0.65 8.40
C ARG A 87 1.46 -1.60 9.59
N THR A 88 0.43 -1.69 10.43
CA THR A 88 0.40 -2.60 11.58
C THR A 88 0.49 -4.05 11.10
N TRP A 89 -0.28 -4.40 10.06
CA TRP A 89 -0.19 -5.73 9.45
C TRP A 89 1.21 -5.99 8.90
N VAL A 90 1.81 -5.07 8.15
CA VAL A 90 3.17 -5.21 7.61
C VAL A 90 4.18 -5.48 8.72
N GLN A 91 4.11 -4.74 9.82
CA GLN A 91 5.01 -4.91 10.96
C GLN A 91 4.87 -6.27 11.65
N SER A 92 3.67 -6.87 11.62
CA SER A 92 3.44 -8.22 12.15
C SER A 92 4.06 -9.33 11.29
N GLN A 93 4.39 -9.05 10.03
CA GLN A 93 4.88 -10.07 9.11
C GLN A 93 6.36 -10.41 9.35
N PRO A 94 6.78 -11.67 9.14
CA PRO A 94 8.16 -12.09 9.35
C PRO A 94 9.15 -11.29 8.48
N PHE A 95 8.75 -10.93 7.26
CA PHE A 95 9.62 -10.18 6.34
C PHE A 95 9.93 -8.75 6.82
N ALA A 96 9.17 -8.19 7.77
CA ALA A 96 9.46 -6.87 8.35
C ALA A 96 10.67 -6.92 9.29
N THR A 97 10.93 -8.08 9.90
CA THR A 97 12.15 -8.28 10.71
C THR A 97 13.40 -8.53 9.87
N GLU A 98 13.22 -9.05 8.65
CA GLU A 98 14.31 -9.37 7.72
C GLU A 98 14.86 -8.17 6.93
N THR A 99 14.20 -7.01 6.98
CA THR A 99 14.63 -5.85 6.19
C THR A 99 15.93 -5.26 6.72
N ARG A 100 16.91 -5.05 5.81
CA ARG A 100 18.24 -4.52 6.12
C ARG A 100 18.25 -3.01 6.46
N SER A 101 17.13 -2.32 6.29
CA SER A 101 17.00 -0.89 6.55
C SER A 101 15.67 -0.59 7.23
N THR A 102 15.71 0.18 8.33
CA THR A 102 14.55 0.48 9.17
C THR A 102 14.52 1.99 9.45
N ILE A 103 13.34 2.60 9.33
CA ILE A 103 13.04 3.96 9.78
C ILE A 103 12.61 3.88 11.24
N VAL A 104 13.11 4.81 12.03
CA VAL A 104 12.67 5.02 13.40
C VAL A 104 11.77 6.24 13.40
N THR A 105 10.48 6.05 13.69
CA THR A 105 9.52 7.14 13.88
C THR A 105 9.26 7.33 15.37
N LEU A 106 9.21 8.59 15.81
CA LEU A 106 8.88 8.93 17.19
C LEU A 106 7.36 8.94 17.33
N GLY A 107 6.78 7.90 17.91
CA GLY A 107 5.37 7.88 18.27
C GLY A 107 5.17 8.50 19.65
N LYS A 108 4.17 9.38 19.81
CA LYS A 108 3.76 9.84 21.15
C LYS A 108 2.83 8.80 21.76
N ARG A 109 3.26 8.16 22.85
CA ARG A 109 2.45 7.22 23.60
C ARG A 109 2.01 7.86 24.92
N ALA A 110 0.72 7.80 25.23
CA ALA A 110 0.22 8.26 26.52
C ALA A 110 0.65 7.30 27.64
N GLU A 111 1.42 7.80 28.62
CA GLU A 111 1.80 7.02 29.80
C GLU A 111 0.60 6.79 30.73
N PRO A 112 0.51 5.62 31.40
CA PRO A 112 -0.50 5.38 32.42
C PRO A 112 -0.21 6.18 33.69
N GLY A 113 -1.11 7.12 34.03
CA GLY A 113 -1.21 7.72 35.36
C GLY A 113 -0.84 9.20 35.49
N ASN A 114 -0.09 9.78 34.54
CA ASN A 114 0.45 11.15 34.70
C ASN A 114 0.11 12.11 33.54
N GLY A 115 -0.69 11.70 32.56
CA GLY A 115 -0.98 12.51 31.36
C GLY A 115 0.23 12.82 30.46
N ALA A 116 1.44 12.47 30.89
CA ALA A 116 2.68 12.66 30.14
C ALA A 116 2.72 11.77 28.90
N THR A 117 3.12 12.35 27.77
CA THR A 117 3.40 11.60 26.54
C THR A 117 4.84 11.12 26.55
N LYS A 118 5.05 9.81 26.57
CA LYS A 118 6.36 9.23 26.36
C LYS A 118 6.59 8.99 24.87
N ASN A 119 7.75 9.43 24.41
CA ASN A 119 8.22 9.15 23.06
C ASN A 119 8.56 7.65 22.97
N THR A 120 7.74 6.90 22.24
CA THR A 120 8.00 5.49 21.92
C THR A 120 8.60 5.41 20.53
N LEU A 121 9.75 4.75 20.42
CA LEU A 121 10.37 4.48 19.14
C LEU A 121 9.55 3.40 18.42
N GLN A 122 9.00 3.76 17.27
CA GLN A 122 8.38 2.82 16.35
C GLN A 122 9.36 2.52 15.22
N TYR A 123 9.51 1.24 14.92
CA TYR A 123 10.38 0.76 13.86
C TYR A 123 9.52 0.37 12.66
N SER A 124 9.80 0.93 11.49
CA SER A 124 9.16 0.51 10.24
C SER A 124 10.22 0.23 9.17
N PRO A 125 10.03 -0.80 8.34
CA PRO A 125 10.99 -1.12 7.29
C PRO A 125 11.14 0.06 6.31
N ARG A 126 12.38 0.52 6.09
CA ARG A 126 12.71 1.55 5.08
C ARG A 126 12.70 0.90 3.70
N ASN A 127 12.13 1.58 2.70
CA ASN A 127 12.09 1.10 1.31
C ASN A 127 11.45 -0.29 1.19
N LEU A 128 10.27 -0.45 1.79
CA LEU A 128 9.53 -1.71 1.73
C LEU A 128 9.24 -2.09 0.28
N ARG A 129 9.94 -3.09 -0.26
CA ARG A 129 9.65 -3.70 -1.56
C ARG A 129 9.64 -5.21 -1.40
N LYS A 130 8.45 -5.78 -1.23
CA LYS A 130 8.27 -7.21 -0.95
C LYS A 130 7.13 -7.77 -1.78
N SER A 131 7.28 -9.01 -2.20
CA SER A 131 6.22 -9.79 -2.85
C SER A 131 5.84 -10.95 -1.96
N PHE A 132 4.55 -11.20 -1.78
CA PHE A 132 4.03 -12.28 -0.95
C PHE A 132 2.79 -12.91 -1.58
N TRP A 133 2.53 -14.17 -1.24
CA TRP A 133 1.37 -14.90 -1.73
C TRP A 133 0.17 -14.67 -0.81
N TYR A 134 -0.98 -14.34 -1.40
CA TYR A 134 -2.25 -14.21 -0.70
C TYR A 134 -3.36 -14.82 -1.56
N LYS A 135 -4.08 -15.80 -1.00
CA LYS A 135 -5.16 -16.57 -1.68
C LYS A 135 -4.77 -16.99 -3.12
N SER A 136 -3.59 -17.59 -3.26
CA SER A 136 -3.01 -18.07 -4.54
C SER A 136 -2.68 -16.99 -5.58
N LYS A 137 -2.65 -15.71 -5.18
CA LYS A 137 -2.18 -14.60 -6.02
C LYS A 137 -0.93 -13.96 -5.42
N LEU A 138 -0.01 -13.55 -6.30
CA LEU A 138 1.19 -12.84 -5.90
C LEU A 138 0.87 -11.35 -5.79
N LEU A 139 0.99 -10.82 -4.56
CA LEU A 139 0.86 -9.41 -4.25
C LEU A 139 2.24 -8.78 -4.13
N TYR A 140 2.34 -7.52 -4.54
CA TYR A 140 3.54 -6.71 -4.46
C TYR A 140 3.25 -5.49 -3.62
N LEU A 141 4.02 -5.30 -2.56
CA LEU A 141 3.94 -4.13 -1.70
C LEU A 141 5.18 -3.28 -1.89
N ARG A 142 4.97 -2.00 -2.15
CA ARG A 142 6.02 -1.00 -2.36
C ARG A 142 5.72 0.26 -1.54
N ALA A 143 6.64 0.67 -0.66
CA ALA A 143 6.63 2.00 -0.08
C ALA A 143 7.34 2.98 -1.03
N VAL A 144 6.69 4.12 -1.29
CA VAL A 144 7.22 5.20 -2.13
C VAL A 144 7.22 6.48 -1.29
N PRO A 145 8.34 7.20 -1.18
CA PRO A 145 8.35 8.48 -0.50
C PRO A 145 7.49 9.48 -1.26
N GLU A 146 6.68 10.24 -0.54
CA GLU A 146 5.93 11.37 -1.07
C GLU A 146 6.88 12.56 -1.28
N GLU A 147 6.84 13.18 -2.46
CA GLU A 147 7.63 14.38 -2.73
C GLU A 147 7.04 15.57 -1.94
N GLY A 148 7.72 15.99 -0.88
CA GLY A 148 7.30 17.11 -0.04
C GLY A 148 8.23 17.35 1.15
N TYR A 149 7.98 18.44 1.89
CA TYR A 149 8.73 18.79 3.11
C TYR A 149 8.51 17.79 4.25
N LEU A 150 7.36 17.12 4.24
CA LEU A 150 7.03 16.06 5.19
C LEU A 150 7.49 14.74 4.59
N HIS A 151 8.32 13.99 5.32
CA HIS A 151 8.82 12.67 4.94
C HIS A 151 7.72 11.60 5.02
N ARG A 152 6.60 11.82 4.34
CA ARG A 152 5.46 10.90 4.28
C ARG A 152 5.76 9.81 3.25
N GLU A 153 5.31 8.60 3.53
CA GLU A 153 5.44 7.47 2.61
C GLU A 153 4.05 7.01 2.18
N ARG A 154 3.88 6.78 0.89
CA ARG A 154 2.69 6.15 0.31
C ARG A 154 2.93 4.67 0.12
N LEU A 155 1.94 3.84 0.41
CA LEU A 155 2.02 2.40 0.19
C LEU A 155 1.29 2.05 -1.11
N LEU A 156 2.01 1.46 -2.04
CA LEU A 156 1.49 0.90 -3.27
C LEU A 156 1.34 -0.61 -3.11
N LEU A 157 0.09 -1.06 -3.17
CA LEU A 157 -0.25 -2.47 -3.19
C LEU A 157 -0.65 -2.86 -4.61
N SER A 158 0.07 -3.77 -5.21
CA SER A 158 -0.15 -4.20 -6.59
C SER A 158 -0.43 -5.70 -6.67
N CYS A 159 -1.29 -6.11 -7.60
CA CYS A 159 -1.49 -7.51 -7.95
C CYS A 159 -1.34 -7.72 -9.45
N MET A 160 -0.79 -8.87 -9.83
CA MET A 160 -0.82 -9.31 -11.23
C MET A 160 -2.22 -9.86 -11.56
N GLY A 161 -2.90 -9.22 -12.50
CA GLY A 161 -4.23 -9.60 -12.99
C GLY A 161 -5.13 -8.40 -13.31
N THR A 162 -6.29 -8.69 -13.90
CA THR A 162 -7.26 -7.67 -14.34
C THR A 162 -8.21 -7.20 -13.22
N SER A 163 -8.26 -7.91 -12.09
CA SER A 163 -9.25 -7.65 -11.01
C SER A 163 -8.62 -7.02 -9.77
N ASN A 164 -9.19 -5.91 -9.29
CA ASN A 164 -8.80 -5.30 -8.00
C ASN A 164 -9.44 -5.96 -6.77
N ARG A 165 -10.38 -6.89 -6.98
CA ARG A 165 -11.15 -7.53 -5.89
C ARG A 165 -10.26 -8.14 -4.83
N ILE A 166 -9.16 -8.76 -5.25
CA ILE A 166 -8.21 -9.39 -4.33
C ILE A 166 -7.51 -8.39 -3.41
N LEU A 167 -7.23 -7.17 -3.89
CA LEU A 167 -6.60 -6.14 -3.07
C LEU A 167 -7.58 -5.60 -2.03
N LYS A 168 -8.85 -5.39 -2.42
CA LYS A 168 -9.90 -4.97 -1.50
C LYS A 168 -10.16 -6.02 -0.42
N GLU A 169 -10.23 -7.29 -0.82
CA GLU A 169 -10.41 -8.42 0.07
C GLU A 169 -9.22 -8.55 1.04
N PHE A 170 -7.99 -8.36 0.56
CA PHE A 170 -6.80 -8.33 1.41
C PHE A 170 -6.86 -7.21 2.44
N LEU A 171 -7.19 -5.98 2.04
CA LEU A 171 -7.30 -4.85 2.98
C LEU A 171 -8.40 -5.07 4.01
N HIS A 172 -9.53 -5.65 3.60
CA HIS A 172 -10.62 -6.01 4.50
C HIS A 172 -10.20 -7.08 5.52
N ASP A 173 -9.48 -8.12 5.09
CA ASP A 173 -8.94 -9.14 6.00
C ASP A 173 -7.92 -8.55 7.00
N CYS A 174 -7.09 -7.60 6.55
CA CYS A 174 -6.18 -6.86 7.44
C CYS A 174 -6.97 -6.08 8.50
N GLN A 175 -8.05 -5.42 8.10
CA GLN A 175 -8.93 -4.69 9.01
C GLN A 175 -9.58 -5.62 10.04
N ILE A 176 -10.19 -6.73 9.61
CA ILE A 176 -10.81 -7.71 10.52
C ILE A 176 -9.78 -8.26 11.51
N THR A 177 -8.55 -8.53 11.05
CA THR A 177 -7.48 -9.01 11.92
C THR A 177 -7.14 -7.99 12.99
N LEU A 178 -7.03 -6.71 12.61
CA LEU A 178 -6.79 -5.62 13.55
C LEU A 178 -7.97 -5.43 14.51
N GLU A 179 -9.21 -5.49 14.03
CA GLU A 179 -10.41 -5.41 14.86
C GLU A 179 -10.42 -6.53 15.89
N LYS A 180 -10.14 -7.77 15.50
CA LYS A 180 -10.04 -8.91 16.42
C LYS A 180 -8.94 -8.74 17.47
N GLU A 181 -7.79 -8.18 17.11
CA GLU A 181 -6.72 -7.88 18.07
C GLU A 181 -7.07 -6.73 19.04
N THR A 182 -8.10 -5.95 18.70
CA THR A 182 -8.43 -4.68 19.36
C THR A 182 -9.83 -4.64 19.95
N GLU A 183 -10.65 -5.66 19.75
CA GLU A 183 -12.04 -5.79 20.23
C GLU A 183 -12.17 -5.51 21.74
N SER A 184 -11.22 -5.98 22.54
CA SER A 184 -11.22 -5.80 23.99
C SER A 184 -10.45 -4.55 24.46
N LYS A 185 -10.11 -3.62 23.55
CA LYS A 185 -9.23 -2.49 23.82
C LYS A 185 -9.83 -1.16 23.35
N THR A 186 -9.95 -0.21 24.26
CA THR A 186 -10.29 1.18 23.96
C THR A 186 -9.10 1.87 23.26
N ALA A 187 -9.34 2.41 22.08
CA ALA A 187 -8.38 3.24 21.35
C ALA A 187 -8.37 4.67 21.91
N ILE A 188 -7.18 5.19 22.21
CA ILE A 188 -6.98 6.57 22.66
C ILE A 188 -6.29 7.32 21.53
N TYR A 189 -6.98 8.31 20.99
CA TYR A 189 -6.46 9.22 19.98
C TYR A 189 -5.96 10.50 20.64
N MET A 190 -4.84 11.01 20.14
CA MET A 190 -4.26 12.27 20.61
C MET A 190 -3.92 13.13 19.40
N ASN A 191 -4.13 14.43 19.54
CA ASN A 191 -3.72 15.38 18.51
C ASN A 191 -2.18 15.44 18.45
N SER A 192 -1.61 15.12 17.29
CA SER A 192 -0.22 15.40 16.94
C SER A 192 -0.16 15.87 15.50
N ASP A 193 0.60 16.93 15.26
CA ASP A 193 0.91 17.43 13.91
C ASP A 193 -0.36 17.72 13.09
N ASP A 194 -1.31 18.43 13.72
CA ASP A 194 -2.61 18.83 13.16
C ASP A 194 -3.56 17.68 12.81
N ARG A 195 -3.34 16.47 13.36
CA ARG A 195 -4.17 15.30 13.12
C ARG A 195 -4.41 14.49 14.40
N TRP A 196 -5.56 13.83 14.47
CA TRP A 196 -5.79 12.80 15.47
C TRP A 196 -4.99 11.56 15.08
N ASN A 197 -4.03 11.17 15.90
CA ASN A 197 -3.26 9.94 15.70
C ASN A 197 -3.54 8.98 16.85
N LEU A 198 -3.56 7.68 16.56
CA LEU A 198 -3.72 6.65 17.57
C LEU A 198 -2.50 6.65 18.52
N ALA A 199 -2.70 7.06 19.76
CA ALA A 199 -1.63 7.16 20.75
C ALA A 199 -1.38 5.82 21.46
N THR A 200 -2.45 5.13 21.87
CA THR A 200 -2.35 3.80 22.48
C THR A 200 -3.71 3.09 22.45
N ARG A 201 -3.69 1.77 22.56
CA ARG A 201 -4.87 0.97 22.88
C ARG A 201 -4.76 0.48 24.32
N ARG A 202 -5.81 0.64 25.12
CA ARG A 202 -5.87 0.16 26.51
C ARG A 202 -6.93 -0.90 26.64
N GLY A 203 -6.67 -1.94 27.45
CA GLY A 203 -7.71 -2.92 27.77
C GLY A 203 -8.95 -2.22 28.33
N GLN A 204 -10.13 -2.67 27.92
CA GLN A 204 -11.38 -2.11 28.42
C GLN A 204 -11.43 -2.24 29.94
N LYS A 205 -11.62 -1.11 30.63
CA LYS A 205 -11.78 -1.10 32.07
C LYS A 205 -13.20 -1.54 32.40
N ARG A 206 -13.35 -2.59 33.21
CA ARG A 206 -14.68 -3.03 33.66
C ARG A 206 -15.29 -1.94 34.54
N ILE A 207 -16.57 -1.65 34.34
CA ILE A 207 -17.24 -0.51 34.97
C ILE A 207 -17.34 -0.65 36.49
N ASP A 208 -17.38 -1.89 36.99
CA ASP A 208 -17.38 -2.22 38.41
C ASP A 208 -16.11 -1.76 39.15
N THR A 209 -15.00 -1.58 38.44
CA THR A 209 -13.75 -1.06 39.01
C THR A 209 -13.76 0.46 39.24
N VAL A 210 -14.80 1.17 38.79
CA VAL A 210 -14.99 2.59 39.05
C VAL A 210 -15.86 2.74 40.30
N ILE A 211 -15.31 3.35 41.35
CA ILE A 211 -16.00 3.58 42.62
C ILE A 211 -16.81 4.88 42.48
N LEU A 212 -18.10 4.72 42.20
CA LEU A 212 -19.10 5.78 42.14
C LEU A 212 -20.36 5.26 42.85
N PRO A 213 -21.22 6.14 43.40
CA PRO A 213 -22.53 5.75 43.90
C PRO A 213 -23.35 5.02 42.81
N GLU A 214 -24.05 3.94 43.18
CA GLU A 214 -24.75 3.08 42.22
C GLU A 214 -25.94 3.77 41.55
N ASP A 215 -26.60 4.68 42.26
CA ASP A 215 -27.61 5.60 41.73
C ASP A 215 -27.03 6.48 40.62
N VAL A 216 -25.90 7.16 40.89
CA VAL A 216 -25.24 8.04 39.90
C VAL A 216 -24.76 7.25 38.68
N LYS A 217 -24.23 6.03 38.88
CA LYS A 217 -23.83 5.17 37.76
C LYS A 217 -25.03 4.81 36.89
N LYS A 218 -26.12 4.37 37.52
CA LYS A 218 -27.30 3.90 36.81
C LYS A 218 -27.94 5.03 36.02
N ASP A 219 -28.17 6.18 36.65
CA ASP A 219 -28.73 7.35 35.99
C ASP A 219 -27.87 7.80 34.79
N PHE A 220 -26.54 7.74 34.93
CA PHE A 220 -25.62 8.05 33.83
C PHE A 220 -25.74 7.07 32.66
N PHE A 221 -25.84 5.77 32.91
CA PHE A 221 -25.99 4.77 31.86
C PHE A 221 -27.35 4.81 31.19
N ASP A 222 -28.41 5.02 31.96
CA ASP A 222 -29.78 5.10 31.45
C ASP A 222 -29.91 6.32 30.51
N ASP A 223 -29.35 7.47 30.89
CA ASP A 223 -29.34 8.69 30.07
C ASP A 223 -28.47 8.55 28.80
N ILE A 224 -27.34 7.84 28.87
CA ILE A 224 -26.57 7.50 27.65
C ILE A 224 -27.35 6.54 26.74
N ALA A 225 -28.05 5.56 27.31
CA ALA A 225 -28.83 4.60 26.54
C ALA A 225 -30.00 5.28 25.82
N GLU A 226 -30.71 6.19 26.51
CA GLU A 226 -31.75 7.03 25.93
C GLU A 226 -31.19 7.93 24.82
N TYR A 227 -30.03 8.55 25.04
CA TYR A 227 -29.41 9.40 24.03
C TYR A 227 -28.99 8.61 22.77
N LEU A 228 -28.44 7.41 22.94
CA LEU A 228 -28.02 6.55 21.83
C LEU A 228 -29.18 5.81 21.15
N ASP A 229 -30.41 5.93 21.66
CA ASP A 229 -31.59 5.33 21.06
C ASP A 229 -31.80 5.88 19.64
N PRO A 230 -31.94 5.02 18.61
CA PRO A 230 -32.31 5.45 17.26
C PRO A 230 -33.50 6.42 17.21
N GLU A 231 -34.48 6.30 18.11
CA GLU A 231 -35.63 7.21 18.18
C GLU A 231 -35.21 8.62 18.63
N ALA A 232 -34.32 8.73 19.61
CA ALA A 232 -33.79 10.02 20.07
C ALA A 232 -32.96 10.69 18.95
N VAL A 233 -32.13 9.93 18.24
CA VAL A 233 -31.36 10.43 17.08
C VAL A 233 -32.29 11.00 16.00
N ALA A 234 -33.37 10.28 15.68
CA ALA A 234 -34.35 10.72 14.69
C ALA A 234 -35.06 12.00 15.14
N TRP A 235 -35.42 12.11 16.42
CA TRP A 235 -36.02 13.31 16.99
C TRP A 235 -35.12 14.54 16.83
N TYR A 236 -33.82 14.44 17.14
CA TYR A 236 -32.87 15.55 16.96
C TYR A 236 -32.73 15.97 15.48
N ALA A 237 -32.72 15.01 14.57
CA ALA A 237 -32.62 15.25 13.14
C ALA A 237 -33.89 15.94 12.57
N GLU A 238 -35.07 15.55 13.04
CA GLU A 238 -36.36 16.15 12.64
C GLU A 238 -36.53 17.59 13.15
N HIS A 239 -35.90 17.92 14.29
CA HIS A 239 -36.01 19.23 14.92
C HIS A 239 -34.86 20.20 14.55
N ASP A 240 -34.02 19.86 13.55
CA ASP A 240 -32.85 20.63 13.12
C ASP A 240 -31.91 21.00 14.28
N GLN A 241 -31.86 20.17 15.32
CA GLN A 241 -31.00 20.39 16.48
C GLN A 241 -29.68 19.63 16.34
N LEU A 242 -28.59 20.27 16.78
CA LEU A 242 -27.27 19.65 16.77
C LEU A 242 -27.24 18.46 17.74
N TYR A 243 -26.92 17.28 17.21
CA TYR A 243 -26.78 16.04 17.96
C TYR A 243 -25.43 16.02 18.72
N HIS A 244 -25.28 16.85 19.74
CA HIS A 244 -24.08 16.94 20.59
C HIS A 244 -24.46 17.14 22.07
N PRO A 245 -24.33 16.10 22.92
CA PRO A 245 -24.60 16.23 24.35
C PRO A 245 -23.30 16.65 25.03
N TRP A 246 -23.36 17.74 25.78
CA TRP A 246 -22.26 18.17 26.63
C TRP A 246 -22.60 17.77 28.06
N ARG A 247 -21.66 17.12 28.75
CA ARG A 247 -21.78 16.85 30.18
C ARG A 247 -20.66 17.58 30.93
N LEU A 248 -21.04 18.23 32.01
CA LEU A 248 -20.12 18.79 32.99
C LEU A 248 -20.11 17.84 34.19
N LEU A 249 -18.93 17.30 34.49
CA LEU A 249 -18.70 16.54 35.71
C LEU A 249 -17.96 17.47 36.68
N ASP A 250 -18.71 18.32 37.35
CA ASP A 250 -18.17 19.16 38.42
C ASP A 250 -18.30 18.41 39.75
N SER A 251 -17.18 18.30 40.48
CA SER A 251 -17.03 17.64 41.80
C SER A 251 -17.27 16.12 41.88
N LEU A 252 -16.18 15.37 41.69
CA LEU A 252 -16.01 13.99 42.18
C LEU A 252 -14.84 13.92 43.18
N VAL A 253 -14.79 14.88 44.11
CA VAL A 253 -13.84 14.94 45.23
C VAL A 253 -14.60 14.84 46.54
#